data_AF-A0A7S1TU82-F1
#
_entry.id   AF-A0A7S1TU82-F1
#
_cell.length_a   1.000
_cell.length_b   1.000
_cell.length_c   1.000
_cell.angle_alpha   90.00
_cell.angle_beta   90.00
_cell.angle_gamma   90.00
#
_symmetry.space_group_name_H-M   'P 1'
#
loop_
_entity.id
_entity.type
_entity.pdbx_description
1 polymer ?
#
loop_
_entity_poly.entity_id
_entity_poly.type
_entity_poly.pdbx_seq_one_letter_code
_entity_poly.pdbx_strand_id
1 'polypeptide(L)'
;MEGPSRKRQRLQAALLARQQATAVARLRRPHPYGVRPAGNLLLLEDAERRRRLRAQAAGLGRFAVLTSFADDSMKAEPLLEVLGYLTGAELARAALSGRTLSAFANAPELWRDACLRRGGDIRYAYSWRDTYAHAAGGAAKPHAPLDLRVYHNALHRAWCCGNFELRPEWLVADDVPKADAADLSVDAFIEKYERPNMPVVLRGCLRGWAARDRWARDAYLIEACGDAKLRATSPAAPMAVRFTAAEYLAYCKAPPQEEAPLYLFERDFLKLCPKLKDDFCVPKYFDPEAETEGRKRPTDLFRLYGAERRPDYRWLIAGPKASGSVFHIDPNSTNAWNAAVRGRKRWILYPPGCEPPPGVMPSADGADVTLPLGLGEWFLSFWAHHELRRQDPEPSRRPLEVTCEEGETIFVPAGWWHLVLNLDDVCVAITQNYVSASNLKLVVDFLKYKEDQISGVRDRLQDGEEGDVAAAVGGTSAAVQPEQMHRELVEAMERDYPEVFQAECGEQPAAEAPCQSPNPKPKAKWSDLQKQNDSGFSFGFSL
;
A
#
# COMPACT_ATOMS: atom_id res chain seq x y z
N MET A 1 33.46 -12.84 -0.74
CA MET A 1 32.44 -12.72 -1.80
C MET A 1 33.05 -11.95 -2.97
N GLU A 2 33.43 -12.64 -4.04
CA GLU A 2 33.82 -11.95 -5.27
C GLU A 2 32.57 -11.30 -5.89
N GLY A 3 32.61 -9.98 -6.07
CA GLY A 3 31.52 -9.25 -6.72
C GLY A 3 31.29 -9.76 -8.15
N PRO A 4 30.10 -9.53 -8.73
CA PRO A 4 29.78 -10.01 -10.07
C PRO A 4 30.82 -9.53 -11.09
N SER A 5 31.33 -10.44 -11.92
CA SER A 5 32.29 -10.14 -12.99
C SER A 5 31.86 -8.91 -13.79
N ARG A 6 32.83 -8.04 -14.15
CA ARG A 6 32.61 -6.86 -15.01
C ARG A 6 31.84 -7.18 -16.29
N LYS A 7 31.95 -8.41 -16.80
CA LYS A 7 31.18 -8.89 -17.97
C LYS A 7 29.69 -9.03 -17.66
N ARG A 8 29.35 -9.55 -16.47
CA ARG A 8 27.96 -9.70 -15.98
C ARG A 8 27.33 -8.34 -15.73
N GLN A 9 28.07 -7.41 -15.13
CA GLN A 9 27.62 -6.02 -14.92
C GLN A 9 27.31 -5.31 -16.24
N ARG A 10 28.17 -5.45 -17.25
CA ARG A 10 27.94 -4.86 -18.59
C ARG A 10 26.75 -5.48 -19.31
N LEU A 11 26.57 -6.79 -19.21
CA LEU A 11 25.42 -7.49 -19.81
C LEU A 11 24.11 -7.06 -19.15
N GLN A 12 24.12 -6.93 -17.82
CA GLN A 12 22.99 -6.47 -17.01
C GLN A 12 22.62 -5.01 -17.33
N ALA A 13 23.62 -4.14 -17.46
CA ALA A 13 23.42 -2.75 -17.88
C ALA A 13 22.86 -2.66 -19.32
N ALA A 14 23.34 -3.49 -20.25
CA ALA A 14 22.83 -3.53 -21.62
C ALA A 14 21.38 -4.07 -21.69
N LEU A 15 21.03 -5.06 -20.86
CA LEU A 15 19.66 -5.58 -20.76
C LEU A 15 18.72 -4.49 -20.21
N LEU A 16 19.11 -3.83 -19.11
CA LEU A 16 18.37 -2.71 -18.53
C LEU A 16 18.16 -1.58 -19.53
N ALA A 17 19.22 -1.18 -20.25
CA ALA A 17 19.13 -0.12 -21.26
C ALA A 17 18.18 -0.50 -22.41
N ARG A 18 18.20 -1.75 -22.87
CA ARG A 18 17.31 -2.23 -23.94
C ARG A 18 15.84 -2.31 -23.49
N GLN A 19 15.59 -2.74 -22.25
CA GLN A 19 14.26 -2.82 -21.66
C GLN A 19 13.69 -1.42 -21.36
N GLN A 20 14.52 -0.50 -20.86
CA GLN A 20 14.14 0.90 -20.67
C GLN A 20 13.86 1.61 -22.01
N ALA A 21 14.63 1.33 -23.07
CA ALA A 21 14.43 1.89 -24.39
C ALA A 21 13.15 1.39 -25.11
N THR A 22 12.63 0.22 -24.74
CA THR A 22 11.40 -0.36 -25.30
C THR A 22 10.17 -0.09 -24.44
N ALA A 23 10.34 0.42 -23.21
CA ALA A 23 9.29 0.70 -22.25
C ALA A 23 8.59 2.06 -22.48
N VAL A 24 8.15 2.36 -23.71
CA VAL A 24 7.15 3.43 -23.88
C VAL A 24 5.88 2.96 -23.17
N ALA A 25 5.51 3.65 -22.10
CA ALA A 25 4.28 3.35 -21.36
C ALA A 25 3.09 3.43 -22.33
N ARG A 26 2.40 2.30 -22.53
CA ARG A 26 1.07 2.34 -23.15
C ARG A 26 0.09 2.86 -22.11
N LEU A 27 -0.73 3.81 -22.52
CA LEU A 27 -1.70 4.45 -21.65
C LEU A 27 -3.10 3.95 -21.98
N ARG A 28 -3.90 3.68 -20.95
CA ARG A 28 -5.32 3.36 -21.08
C ARG A 28 -6.08 4.49 -21.78
N ARG A 29 -5.65 5.73 -21.55
CA ARG A 29 -6.22 6.94 -22.13
C ARG A 29 -5.19 8.08 -22.23
N PRO A 30 -5.33 8.96 -23.22
CA PRO A 30 -4.49 10.15 -23.32
C PRO A 30 -4.74 11.11 -22.15
N HIS A 31 -3.77 12.00 -21.89
CA HIS A 31 -3.92 13.05 -20.89
C HIS A 31 -5.07 14.01 -21.27
N PRO A 32 -6.03 14.31 -20.36
CA PRO A 32 -7.25 15.07 -20.67
C PRO A 32 -6.97 16.46 -21.23
N TYR A 33 -5.94 17.14 -20.72
CA TYR A 33 -5.51 18.46 -21.19
C TYR A 33 -4.42 18.43 -22.29
N GLY A 34 -4.16 17.26 -22.90
CA GLY A 34 -3.17 17.14 -23.97
C GLY A 34 -1.72 17.37 -23.56
N VAL A 35 -1.39 17.09 -22.29
CA VAL A 35 0.00 17.15 -21.79
C VAL A 35 0.82 16.01 -22.41
N ARG A 36 2.04 16.30 -22.85
CA ARG A 36 2.98 15.37 -23.50
C ARG A 36 4.35 15.41 -22.83
N PRO A 37 5.22 14.39 -23.01
CA PRO A 37 6.59 14.45 -22.55
C PRO A 37 7.34 15.63 -23.18
N ALA A 38 8.19 16.31 -22.40
CA ALA A 38 8.99 17.44 -22.87
C ALA A 38 9.94 17.05 -24.01
N GLY A 39 10.41 15.80 -24.02
CA GLY A 39 11.26 15.25 -25.09
C GLY A 39 10.62 15.31 -26.48
N ASN A 40 9.28 15.30 -26.58
CA ASN A 40 8.58 15.40 -27.87
C ASN A 40 8.83 16.75 -28.57
N LEU A 41 9.26 17.79 -27.85
CA LEU A 41 9.67 19.05 -28.44
C LEU A 41 10.93 18.89 -29.31
N LEU A 42 11.80 17.93 -29.03
CA LEU A 42 13.02 17.68 -29.82
C LEU A 42 12.69 17.13 -31.21
N LEU A 43 11.57 16.40 -31.33
CA LEU A 43 11.10 15.77 -32.57
C LEU A 43 10.38 16.73 -33.52
N LEU A 44 10.14 17.98 -33.11
CA LEU A 44 9.53 18.99 -33.97
C LEU A 44 10.57 19.52 -34.98
N GLU A 45 10.32 19.34 -36.28
CA GLU A 45 11.23 19.84 -37.32
C GLU A 45 11.30 21.37 -37.33
N ASP A 46 10.14 22.03 -37.22
CA ASP A 46 10.01 23.49 -37.20
C ASP A 46 10.64 24.12 -35.94
N ALA A 47 11.78 24.80 -36.15
CA ALA A 47 12.55 25.46 -35.10
C ALA A 47 11.82 26.65 -34.45
N GLU A 48 11.02 27.40 -35.20
CA GLU A 48 10.28 28.55 -34.68
C GLU A 48 9.12 28.08 -33.81
N ARG A 49 8.35 27.10 -34.31
CA ARG A 49 7.29 26.45 -33.54
C ARG A 49 7.82 25.78 -32.27
N ARG A 50 8.96 25.09 -32.35
CA ARG A 50 9.64 24.51 -31.18
C ARG A 50 10.05 25.58 -30.18
N ARG A 51 10.63 26.70 -30.63
CA ARG A 51 10.99 27.84 -29.75
C ARG A 51 9.76 28.44 -29.08
N ARG A 52 8.67 28.65 -29.83
CA ARG A 52 7.40 29.16 -29.31
C ARG A 52 6.79 28.23 -28.26
N LEU A 53 6.76 26.92 -28.50
CA LEU A 53 6.22 25.94 -27.55
C LEU A 53 7.09 25.81 -26.30
N ARG A 54 8.43 25.90 -26.42
CA ARG A 54 9.34 25.98 -25.27
C ARG A 54 9.10 27.25 -24.45
N ALA A 55 8.95 28.41 -25.11
CA ALA A 55 8.61 29.66 -24.44
C ALA A 55 7.23 29.61 -23.77
N GLN A 56 6.27 28.89 -24.35
CA GLN A 56 4.95 28.65 -23.75
C GLN A 56 5.04 27.72 -22.52
N ALA A 57 5.92 26.71 -22.53
CA ALA A 57 6.23 25.91 -21.35
C ALA A 57 6.87 26.77 -20.24
N ALA A 58 7.66 27.80 -20.61
CA ALA A 58 8.14 28.85 -19.71
C ALA A 58 7.07 29.90 -19.35
N GLY A 59 5.83 29.77 -19.84
CA GLY A 59 4.68 30.65 -19.59
C GLY A 59 4.14 30.64 -18.15
N LEU A 60 4.95 30.18 -17.20
CA LEU A 60 4.73 30.27 -15.76
C LEU A 60 5.13 31.65 -15.21
N GLY A 61 5.70 32.53 -16.05
CA GLY A 61 6.09 33.88 -15.64
C GLY A 61 7.11 33.81 -14.50
N ARG A 62 6.83 34.48 -13.37
CA ARG A 62 7.70 34.41 -12.18
C ARG A 62 7.74 33.02 -11.54
N PHE A 63 6.70 32.20 -11.71
CA PHE A 63 6.72 30.80 -11.26
C PHE A 63 7.64 29.91 -12.07
N ALA A 64 8.17 30.39 -13.22
CA ALA A 64 9.15 29.65 -13.97
C ALA A 64 10.34 29.26 -13.08
N VAL A 65 10.74 30.08 -12.11
CA VAL A 65 11.84 29.77 -11.16
C VAL A 65 11.61 28.46 -10.39
N LEU A 66 10.36 28.12 -10.09
CA LEU A 66 9.98 26.89 -9.39
C LEU A 66 10.00 25.65 -10.31
N THR A 67 10.26 25.85 -11.60
CA THR A 67 10.30 24.81 -12.64
C THR A 67 11.55 24.86 -13.51
N SER A 68 12.37 25.92 -13.41
CA SER A 68 13.43 26.27 -14.36
C SER A 68 14.83 25.84 -13.93
N PHE A 69 14.98 25.11 -12.82
CA PHE A 69 16.24 24.43 -12.53
C PHE A 69 16.35 23.23 -13.45
N ALA A 70 16.82 23.50 -14.67
CA ALA A 70 17.00 22.55 -15.75
C ALA A 70 17.58 21.22 -15.24
N ASP A 71 17.00 20.14 -15.75
CA ASP A 71 17.58 18.80 -15.85
C ASP A 71 17.15 17.71 -14.86
N ASP A 72 16.03 17.83 -14.12
CA ASP A 72 15.49 16.61 -13.50
C ASP A 72 13.98 16.58 -13.28
N SER A 73 13.41 15.40 -13.50
CA SER A 73 11.97 15.13 -13.37
C SER A 73 11.39 15.36 -11.96
N MET A 74 12.26 15.47 -10.95
CA MET A 74 11.91 15.76 -9.55
C MET A 74 11.54 17.23 -9.25
N LYS A 75 11.63 18.15 -10.22
CA LYS A 75 11.66 19.60 -9.92
C LYS A 75 10.37 20.38 -10.22
N ALA A 76 9.24 19.69 -10.42
CA ALA A 76 7.93 20.33 -10.55
C ALA A 76 7.04 20.18 -9.31
N GLU A 77 7.51 19.37 -8.35
CA GLU A 77 6.88 19.16 -7.05
C GLU A 77 6.66 20.48 -6.30
N PRO A 78 7.60 21.45 -6.26
CA PRO A 78 7.39 22.69 -5.51
C PRO A 78 6.22 23.54 -6.02
N LEU A 79 5.95 23.54 -7.34
CA LEU A 79 4.80 24.27 -7.86
C LEU A 79 3.48 23.57 -7.53
N LEU A 80 3.41 22.24 -7.64
CA LEU A 80 2.24 21.47 -7.23
C LEU A 80 1.99 21.62 -5.73
N GLU A 81 3.04 21.59 -4.91
CA GLU A 81 2.96 21.81 -3.47
C GLU A 81 2.42 23.21 -3.14
N VAL A 82 2.97 24.28 -3.76
CA VAL A 82 2.47 25.65 -3.59
C VAL A 82 1.00 25.77 -4.00
N LEU A 83 0.62 25.19 -5.15
CA LEU A 83 -0.78 25.16 -5.57
C LEU A 83 -1.65 24.32 -4.64
N GLY A 84 -1.06 23.33 -3.97
CA GLY A 84 -1.70 22.49 -2.96
C GLY A 84 -2.23 23.28 -1.77
N TYR A 85 -1.71 24.47 -1.47
CA TYR A 85 -2.24 25.36 -0.42
C TYR A 85 -3.48 26.16 -0.84
N LEU A 86 -3.80 26.21 -2.14
CA LEU A 86 -4.95 26.97 -2.64
C LEU A 86 -6.27 26.25 -2.35
N THR A 87 -7.33 27.04 -2.16
CA THR A 87 -8.71 26.55 -2.18
C THR A 87 -9.12 26.16 -3.61
N GLY A 88 -10.14 25.32 -3.77
CA GLY A 88 -10.64 24.96 -5.11
C GLY A 88 -11.11 26.17 -5.93
N ALA A 89 -11.64 27.21 -5.29
CA ALA A 89 -11.99 28.47 -5.97
C ALA A 89 -10.75 29.24 -6.47
N GLU A 90 -9.65 29.21 -5.72
CA GLU A 90 -8.36 29.81 -6.14
C GLU A 90 -7.68 28.98 -7.22
N LEU A 91 -7.71 27.65 -7.14
CA LEU A 91 -7.27 26.75 -8.20
C LEU A 91 -8.03 27.02 -9.51
N ALA A 92 -9.36 27.17 -9.43
CA ALA A 92 -10.18 27.53 -10.59
C ALA A 92 -9.75 28.86 -11.22
N ARG A 93 -9.41 29.88 -10.41
CA ARG A 93 -8.88 31.16 -10.90
C ARG A 93 -7.48 31.03 -11.48
N ALA A 94 -6.59 30.28 -10.84
CA ALA A 94 -5.24 30.01 -11.32
C ALA A 94 -5.27 29.32 -12.70
N ALA A 95 -6.23 28.42 -12.92
CA ALA A 95 -6.43 27.72 -14.18
C ALA A 95 -6.80 28.63 -15.37
N LEU A 96 -7.19 29.90 -15.12
CA LEU A 96 -7.53 30.87 -16.16
C LEU A 96 -6.34 31.72 -16.64
N SER A 97 -5.18 31.63 -15.99
CA SER A 97 -4.05 32.54 -16.22
C SER A 97 -3.20 32.23 -17.46
N GLY A 98 -3.11 30.97 -17.88
CA GLY A 98 -2.30 30.53 -19.02
C GLY A 98 -2.28 29.02 -19.17
N ARG A 99 -1.88 28.51 -20.35
CA ARG A 99 -2.00 27.07 -20.67
C ARG A 99 -1.20 26.17 -19.72
N THR A 100 0.04 26.53 -19.41
CA THR A 100 0.91 25.70 -18.54
C THR A 100 0.38 25.70 -17.11
N LEU A 101 0.07 26.87 -16.53
CA LEU A 101 -0.51 26.93 -15.17
C LEU A 101 -1.89 26.27 -15.12
N SER A 102 -2.68 26.36 -16.20
CA SER A 102 -3.94 25.64 -16.32
C SER A 102 -3.77 24.12 -16.29
N ALA A 103 -2.72 23.58 -16.90
CA ALA A 103 -2.41 22.15 -16.79
C ALA A 103 -2.05 21.75 -15.35
N PHE A 104 -1.23 22.56 -14.66
CA PHE A 104 -0.88 22.33 -13.24
C PHE A 104 -2.08 22.45 -12.30
N ALA A 105 -2.86 23.53 -12.40
CA ALA A 105 -4.02 23.79 -11.55
C ALA A 105 -5.16 22.77 -11.73
N ASN A 106 -5.09 21.95 -12.79
CA ASN A 106 -6.02 20.85 -13.03
C ASN A 106 -5.42 19.46 -12.73
N ALA A 107 -4.28 19.38 -12.05
CA ALA A 107 -3.75 18.13 -11.54
C ALA A 107 -4.77 17.49 -10.56
N PRO A 108 -5.18 16.22 -10.75
CA PRO A 108 -6.23 15.56 -9.96
C PRO A 108 -6.02 15.59 -8.45
N GLU A 109 -4.76 15.48 -8.01
CA GLU A 109 -4.34 15.42 -6.61
C GLU A 109 -4.69 16.73 -5.87
N LEU A 110 -4.51 17.88 -6.53
CA LEU A 110 -4.87 19.19 -5.96
C LEU A 110 -6.37 19.28 -5.64
N TRP A 111 -7.19 18.73 -6.53
CA TRP A 111 -8.64 18.74 -6.36
C TRP A 111 -9.12 17.71 -5.35
N ARG A 112 -8.45 16.54 -5.27
CA ARG A 112 -8.69 15.58 -4.18
C ARG A 112 -8.43 16.29 -2.86
N ASP A 113 -7.23 16.83 -2.68
CA ASP A 113 -6.82 17.43 -1.42
C ASP A 113 -7.71 18.61 -1.03
N ALA A 114 -8.15 19.42 -2.00
CA ALA A 114 -9.13 20.47 -1.78
C ALA A 114 -10.50 19.94 -1.33
N CYS A 115 -10.96 18.79 -1.83
CA CYS A 115 -12.17 18.12 -1.33
C CYS A 115 -11.96 17.63 0.11
N LEU A 116 -10.82 17.02 0.40
CA LEU A 116 -10.56 16.46 1.73
C LEU A 116 -10.46 17.54 2.79
N ARG A 117 -9.73 18.63 2.52
CA ARG A 117 -9.62 19.79 3.41
C ARG A 117 -10.96 20.52 3.61
N ARG A 118 -11.87 20.48 2.64
CA ARG A 118 -13.21 21.07 2.79
C ARG A 118 -14.03 20.34 3.86
N GLY A 119 -13.78 19.05 4.06
CA GLY A 119 -14.52 18.21 4.99
C GLY A 119 -15.97 17.96 4.59
N GLY A 120 -16.69 17.24 5.46
CA GLY A 120 -18.07 16.83 5.23
C GLY A 120 -18.22 15.61 4.32
N ASP A 121 -19.45 15.29 3.95
CA ASP A 121 -19.78 14.14 3.10
C ASP A 121 -19.23 14.29 1.68
N ILE A 122 -18.41 13.34 1.24
CA ILE A 122 -17.83 13.32 -0.11
C ILE A 122 -18.70 12.48 -1.04
N ARG A 123 -19.54 13.17 -1.80
CA ARG A 123 -20.29 12.59 -2.93
C ARG A 123 -19.45 12.65 -4.19
N TYR A 124 -18.62 11.62 -4.40
CA TYR A 124 -17.74 11.57 -5.57
C TYR A 124 -18.55 11.62 -6.88
N ALA A 125 -18.20 12.55 -7.76
CA ALA A 125 -18.91 12.80 -9.00
C ALA A 125 -17.92 12.93 -10.16
N TYR A 126 -17.73 11.87 -10.95
CA TYR A 126 -16.90 11.81 -12.18
C TYR A 126 -15.39 12.07 -12.03
N SER A 127 -14.98 13.12 -11.31
CA SER A 127 -13.61 13.52 -11.00
C SER A 127 -13.56 14.29 -9.68
N TRP A 128 -12.37 14.48 -9.10
CA TRP A 128 -12.23 15.28 -7.88
C TRP A 128 -12.61 16.76 -8.07
N ARG A 129 -12.35 17.31 -9.25
CA ARG A 129 -12.75 18.68 -9.57
C ARG A 129 -14.26 18.84 -9.61
N ASP A 130 -14.94 17.90 -10.26
CA ASP A 130 -16.40 17.87 -10.36
C ASP A 130 -17.04 17.59 -8.99
N THR A 131 -16.40 16.74 -8.18
CA THR A 131 -16.77 16.48 -6.78
C THR A 131 -16.69 17.77 -5.95
N TYR A 132 -15.60 18.53 -6.06
CA TYR A 132 -15.46 19.82 -5.38
C TYR A 132 -16.54 20.82 -5.83
N ALA A 133 -16.76 20.93 -7.15
CA ALA A 133 -17.75 21.82 -7.71
C ALA A 133 -19.17 21.48 -7.22
N HIS A 134 -19.52 20.19 -7.17
CA HIS A 134 -20.80 19.74 -6.64
C HIS A 134 -20.96 20.07 -5.15
N ALA A 135 -19.94 19.78 -4.34
CA ALA A 135 -19.93 20.12 -2.92
C ALA A 135 -20.02 21.64 -2.65
N ALA A 136 -19.56 22.46 -3.61
CA ALA A 136 -19.66 23.92 -3.58
C ALA A 136 -21.01 24.48 -4.10
N GLY A 137 -22.00 23.64 -4.37
CA GLY A 137 -23.32 24.05 -4.87
C GLY A 137 -23.43 24.13 -6.39
N GLY A 138 -22.40 23.70 -7.12
CA GLY A 138 -22.40 23.57 -8.57
C GLY A 138 -23.22 22.36 -9.07
N ALA A 139 -23.56 22.38 -10.35
CA ALA A 139 -24.22 21.24 -11.00
C ALA A 139 -23.26 20.03 -11.07
N ALA A 140 -23.77 18.83 -10.75
CA ALA A 140 -23.05 17.58 -10.94
C ALA A 140 -22.99 17.23 -12.45
N LYS A 141 -22.06 17.87 -13.17
CA LYS A 141 -21.81 17.62 -14.60
C LYS A 141 -20.31 17.42 -14.81
N PRO A 142 -19.91 16.49 -15.69
CA PRO A 142 -18.50 16.23 -15.94
C PRO A 142 -17.82 17.42 -16.60
N HIS A 143 -16.65 17.80 -16.09
CA HIS A 143 -15.81 18.82 -16.72
C HIS A 143 -15.34 18.38 -18.11
N ALA A 144 -15.47 19.27 -19.10
CA ALA A 144 -14.91 19.09 -20.45
C ALA A 144 -13.51 19.75 -20.54
N PRO A 145 -12.42 18.97 -20.54
CA PRO A 145 -11.07 19.51 -20.61
C PRO A 145 -10.76 20.11 -21.98
N LEU A 146 -9.94 21.16 -22.01
CA LEU A 146 -9.41 21.76 -23.23
C LEU A 146 -8.06 21.16 -23.58
N ASP A 147 -7.78 20.88 -24.86
CA ASP A 147 -6.45 20.48 -25.32
C ASP A 147 -5.46 21.67 -25.23
N LEU A 148 -4.63 21.68 -24.19
CA LEU A 148 -3.69 22.76 -23.90
C LEU A 148 -2.37 22.63 -24.66
N ARG A 149 -2.06 21.43 -25.20
CA ARG A 149 -0.80 21.10 -25.90
C ARG A 149 0.43 21.55 -25.12
N VAL A 150 0.49 21.16 -23.86
CA VAL A 150 1.60 21.45 -22.94
C VAL A 150 2.61 20.30 -22.98
N TYR A 151 3.89 20.61 -22.91
CA TYR A 151 4.97 19.62 -22.93
C TYR A 151 5.71 19.67 -21.59
N HIS A 152 5.41 18.72 -20.70
CA HIS A 152 5.93 18.75 -19.34
C HIS A 152 6.08 17.34 -18.77
N ASN A 153 7.29 16.99 -18.32
CA ASN A 153 7.61 15.62 -17.87
C ASN A 153 6.87 15.22 -16.59
N ALA A 154 6.86 16.05 -15.55
CA ALA A 154 6.26 15.67 -14.26
C ALA A 154 4.73 15.43 -14.37
N LEU A 155 3.97 16.40 -14.89
CA LEU A 155 2.54 16.24 -15.17
C LEU A 155 2.24 15.02 -16.06
N HIS A 156 3.05 14.78 -17.09
CA HIS A 156 2.87 13.60 -17.93
C HIS A 156 3.21 12.30 -17.17
N ARG A 157 4.27 12.29 -16.36
CA ARG A 157 4.72 11.12 -15.59
C ARG A 157 3.68 10.70 -14.55
N ALA A 158 3.18 11.64 -13.75
CA ALA A 158 2.11 11.36 -12.79
C ALA A 158 0.88 10.76 -13.49
N TRP A 159 0.48 11.34 -14.63
CA TRP A 159 -0.60 10.78 -15.44
C TRP A 159 -0.29 9.37 -15.96
N CYS A 160 0.93 9.12 -16.44
CA CYS A 160 1.36 7.78 -16.85
C CYS A 160 1.27 6.77 -15.71
N CYS A 161 1.75 7.12 -14.52
CA CYS A 161 1.71 6.25 -13.35
C CYS A 161 0.27 5.96 -12.88
N GLY A 162 -0.68 6.87 -13.07
CA GLY A 162 -2.11 6.60 -12.78
C GLY A 162 -2.88 5.90 -13.91
N ASN A 163 -2.40 5.98 -15.15
CA ASN A 163 -3.15 5.53 -16.35
C ASN A 163 -2.40 4.49 -17.21
N PHE A 164 -1.40 3.81 -16.65
CA PHE A 164 -0.66 2.78 -17.36
C PHE A 164 -1.54 1.58 -17.74
N GLU A 165 -1.31 1.05 -18.93
CA GLU A 165 -1.84 -0.24 -19.34
C GLU A 165 -1.04 -1.36 -18.68
N LEU A 166 -1.75 -2.34 -18.10
CA LEU A 166 -1.11 -3.52 -17.54
C LEU A 166 -0.56 -4.38 -18.69
N ARG A 167 0.76 -4.59 -18.70
CA ARG A 167 1.40 -5.41 -19.73
C ARG A 167 1.16 -6.88 -19.44
N PRO A 168 0.84 -7.72 -20.45
CA PRO A 168 0.65 -9.15 -20.25
C PRO A 168 1.84 -9.81 -19.55
N GLU A 169 3.08 -9.48 -19.94
CA GLU A 169 4.30 -10.00 -19.29
C GLU A 169 4.37 -9.77 -17.77
N TRP A 170 3.69 -8.76 -17.23
CA TRP A 170 3.66 -8.50 -15.77
C TRP A 170 2.74 -9.45 -14.99
N LEU A 171 1.93 -10.23 -15.69
CA LEU A 171 0.85 -11.04 -15.13
C LEU A 171 1.06 -12.55 -15.34
N VAL A 172 2.16 -12.96 -15.99
CA VAL A 172 2.36 -14.34 -16.44
C VAL A 172 2.97 -15.24 -15.36
N ALA A 173 3.88 -14.73 -14.53
CA ALA A 173 4.58 -15.55 -13.54
C ALA A 173 3.63 -16.04 -12.43
N ASP A 174 3.74 -17.30 -12.03
CA ASP A 174 2.88 -17.96 -11.03
C ASP A 174 3.75 -18.90 -10.17
N ASP A 175 4.67 -18.32 -9.41
CA ASP A 175 5.76 -19.03 -8.71
C ASP A 175 5.36 -19.51 -7.31
N VAL A 176 4.37 -18.86 -6.68
CA VAL A 176 3.91 -19.23 -5.33
C VAL A 176 3.14 -20.56 -5.39
N PRO A 177 3.51 -21.56 -4.57
CA PRO A 177 2.79 -22.83 -4.52
C PRO A 177 1.29 -22.65 -4.26
N LYS A 178 0.47 -23.52 -4.87
CA LYS A 178 -0.98 -23.54 -4.65
C LYS A 178 -1.40 -24.87 -4.03
N ALA A 179 -2.24 -24.84 -3.00
CA ALA A 179 -2.76 -26.02 -2.33
C ALA A 179 -4.28 -25.90 -2.15
N ASP A 180 -5.02 -27.00 -2.34
CA ASP A 180 -6.46 -27.03 -2.05
C ASP A 180 -6.69 -27.32 -0.57
N ALA A 181 -7.55 -26.52 0.06
CA ALA A 181 -7.90 -26.67 1.46
C ALA A 181 -8.60 -28.00 1.79
N ALA A 182 -9.19 -28.66 0.80
CA ALA A 182 -9.76 -30.01 0.95
C ALA A 182 -8.67 -31.06 1.20
N ASP A 183 -7.50 -30.91 0.59
CA ASP A 183 -6.42 -31.91 0.59
C ASP A 183 -5.28 -31.57 1.56
N LEU A 184 -5.19 -30.30 1.99
CA LEU A 184 -4.16 -29.82 2.91
C LEU A 184 -4.69 -29.83 4.35
N SER A 185 -4.18 -30.75 5.18
CA SER A 185 -4.41 -30.72 6.63
C SER A 185 -3.72 -29.52 7.28
N VAL A 186 -4.14 -29.18 8.50
CA VAL A 186 -3.52 -28.12 9.29
C VAL A 186 -2.05 -28.42 9.54
N ASP A 187 -1.71 -29.63 10.00
CA ASP A 187 -0.33 -29.96 10.35
C ASP A 187 0.58 -29.96 9.12
N ALA A 188 0.06 -30.43 7.97
CA ALA A 188 0.78 -30.35 6.71
C ALA A 188 0.98 -28.91 6.25
N PHE A 189 0.03 -27.99 6.52
CA PHE A 189 0.22 -26.58 6.26
C PHE A 189 1.36 -26.00 7.13
N ILE A 190 1.35 -26.33 8.42
CA ILE A 190 2.36 -25.85 9.37
C ILE A 190 3.75 -26.36 8.96
N GLU A 191 3.88 -27.65 8.70
CA GLU A 191 5.15 -28.30 8.36
C GLU A 191 5.71 -27.81 7.02
N LYS A 192 4.86 -27.62 6.00
CA LYS A 192 5.30 -27.31 4.64
C LYS A 192 5.43 -25.81 4.36
N TYR A 193 4.64 -24.96 5.02
CA TYR A 193 4.53 -23.55 4.65
C TYR A 193 4.80 -22.62 5.84
N GLU A 194 4.07 -22.78 6.95
CA GLU A 194 4.15 -21.81 8.06
C GLU A 194 5.50 -21.85 8.78
N ARG A 195 5.95 -23.04 9.20
CA ARG A 195 7.25 -23.22 9.90
C ARG A 195 8.45 -22.95 9.00
N PRO A 196 8.47 -23.36 7.71
CA PRO A 196 9.55 -23.00 6.79
C PRO A 196 9.51 -21.53 6.31
N ASN A 197 8.54 -20.72 6.76
CA ASN A 197 8.38 -19.32 6.35
C ASN A 197 8.17 -19.16 4.82
N MET A 198 7.34 -20.03 4.22
CA MET A 198 7.10 -20.07 2.78
C MET A 198 5.67 -19.63 2.41
N PRO A 199 5.52 -18.61 1.53
CA PRO A 199 4.20 -18.19 1.03
C PRO A 199 3.47 -19.32 0.29
N VAL A 200 2.13 -19.34 0.39
CA VAL A 200 1.28 -20.29 -0.33
C VAL A 200 -0.07 -19.68 -0.65
N VAL A 201 -0.63 -20.01 -1.82
CA VAL A 201 -2.03 -19.72 -2.14
C VAL A 201 -2.89 -20.95 -1.83
N LEU A 202 -3.89 -20.72 -0.99
CA LEU A 202 -4.84 -21.71 -0.50
C LEU A 202 -6.15 -21.57 -1.26
N ARG A 203 -6.51 -22.62 -2.00
CA ARG A 203 -7.76 -22.72 -2.75
C ARG A 203 -8.85 -23.28 -1.87
N GLY A 204 -10.08 -22.81 -2.06
CA GLY A 204 -11.23 -23.36 -1.37
C GLY A 204 -11.39 -22.93 0.09
N CYS A 205 -10.55 -22.03 0.61
CA CYS A 205 -10.71 -21.47 1.96
C CYS A 205 -12.04 -20.73 2.16
N LEU A 206 -12.58 -20.15 1.08
CA LEU A 206 -13.85 -19.41 1.12
C LEU A 206 -15.06 -20.33 0.86
N ARG A 207 -14.90 -21.66 0.75
CA ARG A 207 -16.04 -22.59 0.60
C ARG A 207 -16.97 -22.43 1.82
N GLY A 208 -18.23 -22.12 1.57
CA GLY A 208 -19.24 -21.88 2.61
C GLY A 208 -19.34 -20.43 3.10
N TRP A 209 -18.45 -19.52 2.68
CA TRP A 209 -18.61 -18.10 2.97
C TRP A 209 -19.75 -17.52 2.14
N ALA A 210 -20.77 -16.96 2.79
CA ALA A 210 -21.82 -16.23 2.10
C ALA A 210 -21.25 -14.99 1.38
N ALA A 211 -20.10 -14.47 1.83
CA ALA A 211 -19.38 -13.36 1.20
C ALA A 211 -19.09 -13.60 -0.29
N ARG A 212 -18.80 -14.84 -0.73
CA ARG A 212 -18.49 -15.14 -2.14
C ARG A 212 -19.60 -14.69 -3.08
N ASP A 213 -20.83 -15.03 -2.75
CA ASP A 213 -21.99 -14.69 -3.58
C ASP A 213 -22.51 -13.28 -3.25
N ARG A 214 -22.52 -12.93 -1.96
CA ARG A 214 -23.14 -11.69 -1.50
C ARG A 214 -22.32 -10.47 -1.88
N TRP A 215 -21.00 -10.48 -1.68
CA TRP A 215 -20.12 -9.32 -1.87
C TRP A 215 -19.78 -9.05 -3.34
N ALA A 216 -20.02 -10.01 -4.24
CA ALA A 216 -20.01 -9.77 -5.68
C ALA A 216 -21.05 -8.72 -6.12
N ARG A 217 -22.10 -8.50 -5.31
CA ARG A 217 -23.21 -7.59 -5.62
C ARG A 217 -23.03 -6.27 -4.87
N ASP A 218 -22.80 -5.18 -5.62
CA ASP A 218 -22.73 -3.82 -5.06
C ASP A 218 -23.93 -3.48 -4.16
N ALA A 219 -25.14 -3.84 -4.59
CA ALA A 219 -26.36 -3.57 -3.83
C ALA A 219 -26.32 -4.19 -2.42
N TYR A 220 -25.74 -5.38 -2.27
CA TYR A 220 -25.61 -6.02 -0.96
C TYR A 220 -24.60 -5.30 -0.09
N LEU A 221 -23.42 -4.94 -0.62
CA LEU A 221 -22.42 -4.18 0.14
C LEU A 221 -22.97 -2.83 0.60
N ILE A 222 -23.73 -2.15 -0.27
CA ILE A 222 -24.40 -0.89 0.06
C ILE A 222 -25.43 -1.10 1.19
N GLU A 223 -26.28 -2.12 1.10
CA GLU A 223 -27.29 -2.40 2.11
C GLU A 223 -26.71 -2.92 3.44
N ALA A 224 -25.63 -3.70 3.37
CA ALA A 224 -24.98 -4.28 4.52
C ALA A 224 -24.21 -3.24 5.34
N CYS A 225 -23.60 -2.27 4.66
CA CYS A 225 -22.91 -1.14 5.29
C CYS A 225 -23.85 0.02 5.64
N GLY A 226 -24.97 0.18 4.93
CA GLY A 226 -25.89 1.30 5.13
C GLY A 226 -25.17 2.66 5.03
N ASP A 227 -25.41 3.53 6.00
CA ASP A 227 -24.77 4.85 6.10
C ASP A 227 -23.39 4.82 6.78
N ALA A 228 -22.87 3.64 7.12
CA ALA A 228 -21.56 3.51 7.75
C ALA A 228 -20.45 4.11 6.89
N LYS A 229 -19.56 4.85 7.54
CA LYS A 229 -18.48 5.62 6.92
C LYS A 229 -17.17 4.86 7.06
N LEU A 230 -16.75 4.19 5.98
CA LEU A 230 -15.57 3.34 5.91
C LEU A 230 -14.33 4.17 5.53
N ARG A 231 -13.22 3.93 6.22
CA ARG A 231 -11.95 4.63 6.01
C ARG A 231 -11.25 4.19 4.71
N ALA A 232 -10.83 5.17 3.91
CA ALA A 232 -9.95 5.00 2.77
C ALA A 232 -8.78 6.00 2.83
N THR A 233 -7.59 5.58 2.38
CA THR A 233 -6.38 6.39 2.44
C THR A 233 -5.50 6.19 1.20
N SER A 234 -4.51 7.05 1.01
CA SER A 234 -3.48 6.91 -0.04
C SER A 234 -2.18 7.51 0.48
N PRO A 235 -0.99 6.98 0.10
CA PRO A 235 0.29 7.61 0.41
C PRO A 235 0.41 9.05 -0.09
N ALA A 236 -0.36 9.40 -1.13
CA ALA A 236 -0.37 10.74 -1.71
C ALA A 236 -1.45 11.65 -1.09
N ALA A 237 -2.35 11.14 -0.25
CA ALA A 237 -3.44 11.91 0.32
C ALA A 237 -3.02 12.56 1.66
N PRO A 238 -3.40 13.83 1.92
CA PRO A 238 -3.01 14.53 3.14
C PRO A 238 -3.70 13.99 4.40
N MET A 239 -4.81 13.26 4.24
CA MET A 239 -5.58 12.68 5.34
C MET A 239 -6.44 11.52 4.83
N ALA A 240 -6.89 10.69 5.77
CA ALA A 240 -7.86 9.66 5.47
C ALA A 240 -9.22 10.27 5.11
N VAL A 241 -9.97 9.53 4.31
CA VAL A 241 -11.30 9.89 3.83
C VAL A 241 -12.28 8.85 4.33
N ARG A 242 -13.51 9.26 4.66
CA ARG A 242 -14.56 8.32 5.01
C ARG A 242 -15.68 8.34 3.97
N PHE A 243 -15.99 7.17 3.44
CA PHE A 243 -17.02 6.98 2.41
C PHE A 243 -18.14 6.08 2.90
N THR A 244 -19.36 6.32 2.46
CA THR A 244 -20.35 5.23 2.41
C THR A 244 -19.90 4.18 1.39
N ALA A 245 -20.37 2.94 1.52
CA ALA A 245 -20.10 1.90 0.53
C ALA A 245 -20.55 2.32 -0.89
N ALA A 246 -21.68 3.03 -1.00
CA ALA A 246 -22.18 3.53 -2.28
C ALA A 246 -21.23 4.55 -2.93
N GLU A 247 -20.76 5.53 -2.16
CA GLU A 247 -19.81 6.54 -2.65
C GLU A 247 -18.47 5.91 -3.05
N TYR A 248 -17.95 4.97 -2.24
CA TYR A 248 -16.68 4.33 -2.54
C TYR A 248 -16.75 3.42 -3.78
N LEU A 249 -17.83 2.66 -3.96
CA LEU A 249 -18.03 1.85 -5.16
C LEU A 249 -18.17 2.72 -6.43
N ALA A 250 -18.83 3.89 -6.32
CA ALA A 250 -18.88 4.86 -7.41
C ALA A 250 -17.49 5.43 -7.73
N TYR A 251 -16.68 5.73 -6.70
CA TYR A 251 -15.27 6.12 -6.86
C TYR A 251 -14.47 5.02 -7.58
N CYS A 252 -14.57 3.76 -7.18
CA CYS A 252 -13.81 2.67 -7.78
C CYS A 252 -14.11 2.47 -9.27
N LYS A 253 -15.36 2.68 -9.67
CA LYS A 253 -15.82 2.52 -11.06
C LYS A 253 -15.57 3.74 -11.94
N ALA A 254 -15.13 4.85 -11.36
CA ALA A 254 -14.79 6.02 -12.12
C ALA A 254 -13.45 5.82 -12.86
N PRO A 255 -13.24 6.49 -14.01
CA PRO A 255 -11.96 6.42 -14.71
C PRO A 255 -10.79 6.91 -13.82
N PRO A 256 -9.64 6.23 -13.82
CA PRO A 256 -8.55 6.50 -12.88
C PRO A 256 -7.92 7.88 -13.13
N GLN A 257 -8.04 8.78 -12.16
CA GLN A 257 -7.53 10.14 -12.30
C GLN A 257 -6.13 10.31 -11.71
N GLU A 258 -5.84 9.62 -10.61
CA GLU A 258 -4.69 9.89 -9.74
C GLU A 258 -3.58 8.85 -9.89
N GLU A 259 -2.35 9.24 -9.60
CA GLU A 259 -1.20 8.32 -9.54
C GLU A 259 -1.33 7.26 -8.43
N ALA A 260 -1.86 7.67 -7.27
CA ALA A 260 -2.10 6.81 -6.12
C ALA A 260 -3.56 6.93 -5.65
N PRO A 261 -4.49 6.10 -6.19
CA PRO A 261 -5.90 6.12 -5.81
C PRO A 261 -6.13 5.83 -4.33
N LEU A 262 -7.22 6.35 -3.76
CA LEU A 262 -7.66 6.03 -2.40
C LEU A 262 -8.02 4.55 -2.28
N TYR A 263 -7.44 3.90 -1.27
CA TYR A 263 -7.61 2.49 -0.94
C TYR A 263 -8.36 2.34 0.39
N LEU A 264 -9.50 1.66 0.37
CA LEU A 264 -10.29 1.39 1.56
C LEU A 264 -9.52 0.38 2.42
N PHE A 265 -9.32 0.74 3.68
CA PHE A 265 -8.57 -0.04 4.66
C PHE A 265 -9.20 0.20 6.03
N GLU A 266 -10.23 -0.57 6.34
CA GLU A 266 -11.10 -0.37 7.50
C GLU A 266 -10.93 -1.50 8.53
N ARG A 267 -10.41 -1.15 9.71
CA ARG A 267 -10.17 -2.06 10.83
C ARG A 267 -11.42 -2.36 11.65
N ASP A 268 -12.32 -1.39 11.78
CA ASP A 268 -13.53 -1.50 12.61
C ASP A 268 -14.76 -1.92 11.79
N PHE A 269 -14.57 -2.45 10.58
CA PHE A 269 -15.68 -2.73 9.66
C PHE A 269 -16.74 -3.67 10.23
N LEU A 270 -16.38 -4.58 11.14
CA LEU A 270 -17.34 -5.47 11.82
C LEU A 270 -18.18 -4.75 12.89
N LYS A 271 -17.65 -3.69 13.49
CA LYS A 271 -18.42 -2.82 14.41
C LYS A 271 -19.32 -1.88 13.60
N LEU A 272 -18.79 -1.33 12.51
CA LEU A 272 -19.48 -0.40 11.62
C LEU A 272 -20.57 -1.08 10.78
N CYS A 273 -20.31 -2.31 10.31
CA CYS A 273 -21.16 -3.07 9.41
C CYS A 273 -21.41 -4.49 9.95
N PRO A 274 -22.17 -4.66 11.06
CA PRO A 274 -22.32 -5.95 11.73
C PRO A 274 -22.87 -7.08 10.85
N LYS A 275 -23.69 -6.74 9.84
CA LYS A 275 -24.23 -7.69 8.85
C LYS A 275 -23.14 -8.47 8.10
N LEU A 276 -21.93 -7.90 7.95
CA LEU A 276 -20.81 -8.54 7.27
C LEU A 276 -20.15 -9.65 8.11
N LYS A 277 -20.39 -9.67 9.43
CA LYS A 277 -19.74 -10.62 10.35
C LYS A 277 -20.07 -12.07 10.02
N ASP A 278 -21.33 -12.33 9.66
CA ASP A 278 -21.82 -13.69 9.41
C ASP A 278 -21.54 -14.16 7.97
N ASP A 279 -20.92 -13.32 7.14
CA ASP A 279 -20.62 -13.66 5.75
C ASP A 279 -19.33 -14.45 5.58
N PHE A 280 -18.47 -14.50 6.60
CA PHE A 280 -17.18 -15.18 6.55
C PHE A 280 -16.77 -15.78 7.91
N CYS A 281 -15.79 -16.67 7.87
CA CYS A 281 -15.12 -17.19 9.07
C CYS A 281 -13.60 -17.17 8.88
N VAL A 282 -12.81 -17.35 9.93
CA VAL A 282 -11.35 -17.47 9.77
C VAL A 282 -11.04 -18.84 9.14
N PRO A 283 -10.20 -18.93 8.08
CA PRO A 283 -9.83 -20.22 7.51
C PRO A 283 -9.18 -21.14 8.56
N LYS A 284 -9.44 -22.46 8.45
CA LYS A 284 -8.99 -23.47 9.44
C LYS A 284 -7.49 -23.45 9.76
N TYR A 285 -6.64 -22.90 8.90
CA TYR A 285 -5.20 -22.81 9.17
C TYR A 285 -4.87 -21.76 10.22
N PHE A 286 -5.66 -20.70 10.30
CA PHE A 286 -5.40 -19.50 11.11
C PHE A 286 -6.38 -19.36 12.28
N ASP A 287 -7.38 -20.25 12.37
CA ASP A 287 -8.42 -20.20 13.38
C ASP A 287 -7.93 -20.72 14.75
N PRO A 288 -7.82 -19.88 15.78
CA PRO A 288 -7.34 -20.32 17.08
C PRO A 288 -8.32 -21.24 17.84
N GLU A 289 -9.58 -21.32 17.42
CA GLU A 289 -10.57 -22.23 17.99
C GLU A 289 -10.55 -23.62 17.33
N ALA A 290 -9.85 -23.79 16.21
CA ALA A 290 -9.73 -25.12 15.60
C ALA A 290 -8.79 -26.00 16.45
N GLU A 291 -9.33 -27.10 16.95
CA GLU A 291 -8.63 -28.11 17.73
C GLU A 291 -7.88 -29.10 16.83
N THR A 292 -6.66 -29.44 17.21
CA THR A 292 -5.97 -30.65 16.71
C THR A 292 -5.73 -31.54 17.92
N GLU A 293 -6.25 -32.77 17.87
CA GLU A 293 -6.03 -33.79 18.91
C GLU A 293 -6.42 -33.33 20.34
N GLY A 294 -7.47 -32.52 20.47
CA GLY A 294 -7.99 -32.04 21.76
C GLY A 294 -7.12 -30.99 22.46
N ARG A 295 -6.15 -30.40 21.75
CA ARG A 295 -5.34 -29.27 22.24
C ARG A 295 -5.65 -27.99 21.48
N LYS A 296 -5.70 -26.87 22.21
CA LYS A 296 -5.78 -25.52 21.61
C LYS A 296 -4.50 -25.25 20.84
N ARG A 297 -4.64 -24.79 19.60
CA ARG A 297 -3.48 -24.46 18.77
C ARG A 297 -2.86 -23.13 19.20
N PRO A 298 -1.52 -23.01 19.23
CA PRO A 298 -0.83 -21.76 19.48
C PRO A 298 -0.86 -20.88 18.23
N THR A 299 -2.05 -20.46 17.79
CA THR A 299 -2.27 -19.53 16.68
C THR A 299 -3.13 -18.36 17.13
N ASP A 300 -3.07 -17.27 16.37
CA ASP A 300 -3.58 -15.94 16.75
C ASP A 300 -3.20 -15.50 18.17
N LEU A 301 -1.94 -15.67 18.58
CA LEU A 301 -1.48 -15.49 19.98
C LEU A 301 -1.69 -14.06 20.53
N PHE A 302 -1.80 -13.04 19.69
CA PHE A 302 -2.21 -11.69 20.13
C PHE A 302 -3.64 -11.63 20.68
N ARG A 303 -4.47 -12.67 20.50
CA ARG A 303 -5.75 -12.82 21.21
C ARG A 303 -5.59 -12.81 22.73
N LEU A 304 -4.42 -13.15 23.26
CA LEU A 304 -4.13 -13.22 24.70
C LEU A 304 -4.22 -11.86 25.39
N TYR A 305 -4.07 -10.75 24.66
CA TYR A 305 -4.36 -9.42 25.19
C TYR A 305 -5.85 -9.16 25.40
N GLY A 306 -6.72 -9.96 24.77
CA GLY A 306 -8.17 -9.74 24.71
C GLY A 306 -8.60 -8.88 23.52
N ALA A 307 -9.88 -8.99 23.15
CA ALA A 307 -10.44 -8.38 21.94
C ALA A 307 -10.31 -6.85 21.89
N GLU A 308 -10.37 -6.18 23.04
CA GLU A 308 -10.30 -4.71 23.11
C GLU A 308 -8.89 -4.15 23.29
N ARG A 309 -7.96 -4.96 23.84
CA ARG A 309 -6.62 -4.49 24.15
C ARG A 309 -5.60 -4.80 23.07
N ARG A 310 -5.81 -5.86 22.28
CA ARG A 310 -4.88 -6.30 21.23
C ARG A 310 -4.68 -5.24 20.13
N PRO A 311 -3.53 -5.26 19.43
CA PRO A 311 -3.37 -4.46 18.23
C PRO A 311 -4.41 -4.78 17.16
N ASP A 312 -4.69 -3.80 16.31
CA ASP A 312 -5.46 -4.00 15.08
C ASP A 312 -4.86 -5.13 14.26
N TYR A 313 -5.74 -6.04 13.82
CA TYR A 313 -5.30 -7.31 13.25
C TYR A 313 -6.17 -7.77 12.08
N ARG A 314 -7.23 -7.04 11.74
CA ARG A 314 -8.21 -7.46 10.74
C ARG A 314 -8.73 -6.25 10.00
N TRP A 315 -8.72 -6.31 8.67
CA TRP A 315 -9.17 -5.21 7.83
C TRP A 315 -10.06 -5.71 6.70
N LEU A 316 -11.12 -4.95 6.44
CA LEU A 316 -11.79 -4.96 5.14
C LEU A 316 -10.97 -4.06 4.23
N ILE A 317 -10.55 -4.60 3.09
CA ILE A 317 -9.79 -3.85 2.10
C ILE A 317 -10.51 -3.85 0.77
N ALA A 318 -10.60 -2.69 0.13
CA ALA A 318 -11.20 -2.57 -1.19
C ALA A 318 -10.52 -1.49 -2.02
N GLY A 319 -10.53 -1.64 -3.34
CA GLY A 319 -10.01 -0.59 -4.22
C GLY A 319 -10.23 -0.83 -5.71
N PRO A 320 -10.02 0.22 -6.52
CA PRO A 320 -10.15 0.13 -7.97
C PRO A 320 -9.04 -0.66 -8.64
N LYS A 321 -9.24 -0.95 -9.91
CA LYS A 321 -8.20 -1.48 -10.80
C LYS A 321 -6.95 -0.61 -10.79
N ALA A 322 -5.79 -1.24 -10.69
CA ALA A 322 -4.46 -0.61 -10.55
C ALA A 322 -4.22 0.18 -9.27
N SER A 323 -5.05 0.02 -8.24
CA SER A 323 -4.70 0.37 -6.86
C SER A 323 -4.18 -0.87 -6.10
N GLY A 324 -3.82 -0.68 -4.84
CA GLY A 324 -3.42 -1.75 -3.92
C GLY A 324 -2.39 -1.23 -2.93
N SER A 325 -1.60 -2.12 -2.34
CA SER A 325 -0.55 -1.77 -1.38
C SER A 325 0.82 -1.74 -2.05
N VAL A 326 1.58 -0.67 -1.82
CA VAL A 326 3.01 -0.60 -2.17
C VAL A 326 3.81 -1.63 -1.35
N PHE A 327 5.11 -1.78 -1.64
CA PHE A 327 5.96 -2.68 -0.88
C PHE A 327 5.99 -2.33 0.61
N HIS A 328 5.67 -3.33 1.44
CA HIS A 328 5.78 -3.27 2.88
C HIS A 328 6.10 -4.65 3.45
N ILE A 329 6.45 -4.69 4.73
CA ILE A 329 6.48 -5.89 5.55
C ILE A 329 5.38 -5.72 6.59
N ASP A 330 4.65 -6.79 6.89
CA ASP A 330 3.63 -6.77 7.93
C ASP A 330 4.23 -6.34 9.29
N PRO A 331 3.54 -5.46 10.03
CA PRO A 331 4.08 -4.90 11.26
C PRO A 331 4.19 -5.96 12.36
N ASN A 332 4.92 -5.59 13.42
CA ASN A 332 5.07 -6.39 14.63
C ASN A 332 5.63 -7.80 14.39
N SER A 333 6.28 -8.05 13.24
CA SER A 333 6.76 -9.37 12.79
C SER A 333 5.65 -10.44 12.72
N THR A 334 4.43 -10.01 12.44
CA THR A 334 3.26 -10.90 12.29
C THR A 334 3.30 -11.67 10.97
N ASN A 335 2.63 -12.84 10.95
CA ASN A 335 2.20 -13.47 9.70
C ASN A 335 0.89 -12.80 9.26
N ALA A 336 0.53 -12.95 7.98
CA ALA A 336 -0.77 -12.52 7.48
C ALA A 336 -1.42 -13.56 6.57
N TRP A 337 -2.73 -13.46 6.45
CA TRP A 337 -3.47 -14.08 5.36
C TRP A 337 -4.41 -13.08 4.71
N ASN A 338 -4.60 -13.19 3.40
CA ASN A 338 -5.45 -12.31 2.61
C ASN A 338 -6.39 -13.12 1.71
N ALA A 339 -7.69 -13.03 1.95
CA ALA A 339 -8.75 -13.68 1.20
C ALA A 339 -9.31 -12.75 0.11
N ALA A 340 -9.06 -13.04 -1.16
CA ALA A 340 -9.60 -12.29 -2.29
C ALA A 340 -11.08 -12.67 -2.51
N VAL A 341 -12.00 -11.94 -1.88
CA VAL A 341 -13.44 -12.24 -1.93
C VAL A 341 -14.05 -11.85 -3.28
N ARG A 342 -13.65 -10.69 -3.83
CA ARG A 342 -14.08 -10.17 -5.12
C ARG A 342 -12.88 -9.62 -5.87
N GLY A 343 -12.76 -9.95 -7.15
CA GLY A 343 -11.70 -9.48 -8.03
C GLY A 343 -10.32 -10.09 -7.73
N ARG A 344 -9.44 -10.03 -8.72
CA ARG A 344 -8.11 -10.65 -8.68
C ARG A 344 -7.06 -9.68 -8.17
N LYS A 345 -6.05 -10.25 -7.50
CA LYS A 345 -4.93 -9.50 -6.93
C LYS A 345 -3.61 -10.08 -7.38
N ARG A 346 -2.77 -9.26 -8.00
CA ARG A 346 -1.39 -9.61 -8.35
C ARG A 346 -0.48 -9.33 -7.16
N TRP A 347 0.30 -10.32 -6.76
CA TRP A 347 1.26 -10.26 -5.67
C TRP A 347 2.68 -10.37 -6.21
N ILE A 348 3.56 -9.56 -5.64
CA ILE A 348 5.02 -9.65 -5.83
C ILE A 348 5.62 -9.70 -4.44
N LEU A 349 6.36 -10.77 -4.12
CA LEU A 349 6.92 -11.03 -2.81
C LEU A 349 8.44 -11.18 -2.89
N TYR A 350 9.17 -10.56 -1.99
CA TYR A 350 10.62 -10.65 -1.86
C TYR A 350 10.99 -11.34 -0.55
N PRO A 351 11.85 -12.37 -0.59
CA PRO A 351 12.18 -13.16 0.60
C PRO A 351 12.90 -12.34 1.67
N PRO A 352 12.69 -12.63 2.96
CA PRO A 352 13.38 -11.98 4.06
C PRO A 352 14.90 -12.23 3.99
N GLY A 353 15.67 -11.31 4.60
CA GLY A 353 17.14 -11.41 4.64
C GLY A 353 17.86 -11.15 3.32
N CYS A 354 17.13 -10.93 2.22
CA CYS A 354 17.67 -10.48 0.95
C CYS A 354 17.68 -8.94 0.86
N GLU A 355 18.36 -8.37 -0.14
CA GLU A 355 18.30 -6.93 -0.33
C GLU A 355 16.86 -6.51 -0.69
N PRO A 356 16.41 -5.32 -0.23
CA PRO A 356 15.06 -4.82 -0.48
C PRO A 356 14.64 -4.81 -1.95
N PRO A 357 13.32 -4.76 -2.23
CA PRO A 357 12.82 -4.63 -3.59
C PRO A 357 13.44 -3.42 -4.33
N PRO A 358 13.63 -3.47 -5.65
CA PRO A 358 14.14 -2.33 -6.41
C PRO A 358 13.29 -1.08 -6.18
N GLY A 359 13.96 0.06 -5.90
CA GLY A 359 13.30 1.32 -5.58
C GLY A 359 12.85 1.46 -4.12
N VAL A 360 13.03 0.44 -3.30
CA VAL A 360 12.70 0.44 -1.87
C VAL A 360 14.00 0.56 -1.05
N MET A 361 14.05 1.54 -0.16
CA MET A 361 15.21 1.83 0.68
C MET A 361 14.76 2.05 2.14
N PRO A 362 14.79 1.00 2.98
CA PRO A 362 14.54 1.15 4.41
C PRO A 362 15.70 1.86 5.11
N SER A 363 15.40 2.61 6.18
CA SER A 363 16.38 3.16 7.11
C SER A 363 17.15 2.04 7.82
N ALA A 364 18.29 2.39 8.44
CA ALA A 364 19.14 1.40 9.11
C ALA A 364 18.45 0.66 10.27
N ASP A 365 17.51 1.32 10.95
CA ASP A 365 16.66 0.75 12.00
C ASP A 365 15.35 0.14 11.46
N GLY A 366 15.05 0.35 10.19
CA GLY A 366 13.82 -0.09 9.52
C GLY A 366 12.55 0.67 9.93
N ALA A 367 12.68 1.81 10.60
CA ALA A 367 11.54 2.65 11.00
C ALA A 367 10.93 3.40 9.80
N ASP A 368 11.77 3.89 8.88
CA ASP A 368 11.36 4.63 7.70
C ASP A 368 11.68 3.86 6.43
N VAL A 369 10.83 4.00 5.41
CA VAL A 369 11.03 3.35 4.11
C VAL A 369 10.79 4.35 3.00
N THR A 370 11.83 4.63 2.21
CA THR A 370 11.69 5.36 0.95
C THR A 370 11.25 4.40 -0.15
N LEU A 371 10.16 4.71 -0.84
CA LEU A 371 9.55 3.86 -1.87
C LEU A 371 8.86 4.71 -2.96
N PRO A 372 8.56 4.14 -4.15
CA PRO A 372 7.83 4.85 -5.19
C PRO A 372 6.43 5.28 -4.72
N LEU A 373 5.95 6.45 -5.17
CA LEU A 373 4.70 7.05 -4.66
C LEU A 373 3.48 6.14 -4.85
N GLY A 374 3.43 5.45 -5.99
CA GLY A 374 2.34 4.55 -6.34
C GLY A 374 2.81 3.32 -7.12
N LEU A 375 1.91 2.36 -7.29
CA LEU A 375 2.20 1.10 -7.98
C LEU A 375 2.67 1.33 -9.42
N GLY A 376 2.03 2.26 -10.14
CA GLY A 376 2.38 2.56 -11.52
C GLY A 376 3.82 3.05 -11.66
N GLU A 377 4.31 3.86 -10.73
CA GLU A 377 5.70 4.27 -10.73
C GLU A 377 6.65 3.07 -10.61
N TRP A 378 6.33 2.15 -9.70
CA TRP A 378 7.15 0.95 -9.50
C TRP A 378 7.20 0.08 -10.76
N PHE A 379 6.04 -0.27 -11.32
CA PHE A 379 5.96 -1.09 -12.54
C PHE A 379 6.64 -0.43 -13.75
N LEU A 380 6.52 0.89 -13.91
CA LEU A 380 7.12 1.59 -15.05
C LEU A 380 8.64 1.79 -14.89
N SER A 381 9.14 1.97 -13.67
CA SER A 381 10.53 2.36 -13.42
C SER A 381 11.43 1.18 -13.04
N PHE A 382 10.88 0.19 -12.34
CA PHE A 382 11.66 -0.83 -11.65
C PHE A 382 11.42 -2.27 -12.13
N TRP A 383 10.45 -2.50 -13.03
CA TRP A 383 10.16 -3.85 -13.56
C TRP A 383 11.38 -4.56 -14.17
N ALA A 384 12.18 -3.86 -14.98
CA ALA A 384 13.40 -4.41 -15.57
C ALA A 384 14.43 -4.87 -14.50
N HIS A 385 14.51 -4.15 -13.38
CA HIS A 385 15.34 -4.54 -12.24
C HIS A 385 14.75 -5.75 -11.54
N HIS A 386 13.43 -5.81 -11.38
CA HIS A 386 12.74 -6.97 -10.83
C HIS A 386 12.99 -8.25 -11.65
N GLU A 387 12.90 -8.19 -12.98
CA GLU A 387 13.21 -9.33 -13.86
C GLU A 387 14.63 -9.85 -13.69
N LEU A 388 15.60 -8.97 -13.43
CA LEU A 388 16.97 -9.38 -13.12
C LEU A 388 17.07 -10.10 -11.78
N ARG A 389 16.30 -9.69 -10.77
CA ARG A 389 16.25 -10.38 -9.47
C ARG A 389 15.64 -11.76 -9.57
N ARG A 390 14.67 -11.96 -10.48
CA ARG A 390 14.10 -13.29 -10.79
C ARG A 390 15.13 -14.26 -11.36
N GLN A 391 16.22 -13.77 -11.94
CA GLN A 391 17.30 -14.58 -12.51
C GLN A 391 18.41 -14.92 -11.51
N ASP A 392 18.22 -14.69 -10.20
CA ASP A 392 19.21 -15.07 -9.19
C ASP A 392 19.51 -16.59 -9.29
N PRO A 393 20.77 -17.03 -9.33
CA PRO A 393 21.08 -18.46 -9.39
C PRO A 393 20.55 -19.24 -8.18
N GLU A 394 20.41 -18.60 -7.02
CA GLU A 394 19.89 -19.21 -5.80
C GLU A 394 18.36 -19.04 -5.71
N PRO A 395 17.56 -20.11 -5.85
CA PRO A 395 16.10 -20.02 -5.87
C PRO A 395 15.50 -19.39 -4.61
N SER A 396 16.10 -19.62 -3.44
CA SER A 396 15.61 -19.06 -2.16
C SER A 396 15.74 -17.54 -2.06
N ARG A 397 16.52 -16.91 -2.95
CA ARG A 397 16.72 -15.45 -3.02
C ARG A 397 15.88 -14.79 -4.10
N ARG A 398 15.17 -15.56 -4.92
CA ARG A 398 14.33 -15.03 -6.01
C ARG A 398 13.07 -14.42 -5.43
N PRO A 399 12.61 -13.27 -5.95
CA PRO A 399 11.26 -12.83 -5.67
C PRO A 399 10.25 -13.80 -6.29
N LEU A 400 9.11 -13.94 -5.63
CA LEU A 400 7.98 -14.75 -6.07
C LEU A 400 6.89 -13.84 -6.61
N GLU A 401 6.15 -14.33 -7.60
CA GLU A 401 4.96 -13.65 -8.08
C GLU A 401 3.78 -14.62 -8.20
N VAL A 402 2.57 -14.13 -7.96
CA VAL A 402 1.35 -14.94 -8.08
C VAL A 402 0.15 -14.05 -8.32
N THR A 403 -0.80 -14.52 -9.12
CA THR A 403 -2.13 -13.92 -9.18
C THR A 403 -3.03 -14.74 -8.27
N CYS A 404 -3.51 -14.12 -7.20
CA CYS A 404 -4.52 -14.67 -6.32
C CYS A 404 -5.89 -14.40 -6.98
N GLU A 405 -6.55 -15.47 -7.38
CA GLU A 405 -7.84 -15.42 -8.05
C GLU A 405 -8.98 -15.14 -7.05
N GLU A 406 -10.14 -14.73 -7.57
CA GLU A 406 -11.33 -14.57 -6.74
C GLU A 406 -11.70 -15.91 -6.07
N GLY A 407 -11.86 -15.90 -4.75
CA GLY A 407 -12.12 -17.11 -3.95
C GLY A 407 -10.87 -17.77 -3.35
N GLU A 408 -9.67 -17.30 -3.68
CA GLU A 408 -8.41 -17.81 -3.13
C GLU A 408 -7.94 -16.99 -1.91
N THR A 409 -7.14 -17.63 -1.03
CA THR A 409 -6.50 -16.99 0.12
C THR A 409 -4.99 -17.14 0.02
N ILE A 410 -4.21 -16.06 0.11
CA ILE A 410 -2.75 -16.16 0.20
C ILE A 410 -2.31 -16.08 1.67
N PHE A 411 -1.38 -16.94 2.05
CA PHE A 411 -0.61 -16.86 3.30
C PHE A 411 0.71 -16.11 3.03
N VAL A 412 0.96 -15.07 3.81
CA VAL A 412 2.18 -14.25 3.76
C VAL A 412 2.91 -14.40 5.10
N PRO A 413 4.03 -15.11 5.14
CA PRO A 413 4.79 -15.29 6.36
C PRO A 413 5.57 -14.03 6.75
N ALA A 414 5.87 -13.91 8.04
CA ALA A 414 6.56 -12.77 8.62
C ALA A 414 7.89 -12.46 7.90
N GLY A 415 8.15 -11.16 7.67
CA GLY A 415 9.41 -10.66 7.10
C GLY A 415 9.45 -10.56 5.57
N TRP A 416 8.44 -11.06 4.87
CA TRP A 416 8.37 -10.95 3.40
C TRP A 416 7.95 -9.55 2.97
N TRP A 417 8.80 -8.89 2.19
CA TRP A 417 8.41 -7.67 1.48
C TRP A 417 7.37 -8.02 0.43
N HIS A 418 6.23 -7.34 0.40
CA HIS A 418 5.19 -7.65 -0.57
C HIS A 418 4.44 -6.42 -1.07
N LEU A 419 4.08 -6.46 -2.35
CA LEU A 419 3.27 -5.48 -3.07
C LEU A 419 2.05 -6.18 -3.66
N VAL A 420 0.90 -5.50 -3.62
CA VAL A 420 -0.38 -6.01 -4.15
C VAL A 420 -0.96 -5.03 -5.15
N LEU A 421 -1.35 -5.54 -6.32
CA LEU A 421 -1.99 -4.79 -7.40
C LEU A 421 -3.36 -5.39 -7.73
N ASN A 422 -4.42 -4.59 -7.65
CA ASN A 422 -5.78 -4.95 -8.05
C ASN A 422 -5.91 -4.99 -9.57
N LEU A 423 -6.46 -6.08 -10.12
CA LEU A 423 -6.54 -6.28 -11.57
C LEU A 423 -7.92 -5.99 -12.17
N ASP A 424 -8.96 -5.99 -11.36
CA ASP A 424 -10.36 -5.80 -11.76
C ASP A 424 -10.93 -4.49 -11.21
N ASP A 425 -12.06 -4.04 -11.74
CA ASP A 425 -12.60 -2.69 -11.47
C ASP A 425 -12.92 -2.43 -10.00
N VAL A 426 -13.34 -3.47 -9.28
CA VAL A 426 -13.55 -3.44 -7.82
C VAL A 426 -12.99 -4.72 -7.26
N CYS A 427 -11.93 -4.62 -6.47
CA CYS A 427 -11.40 -5.75 -5.71
C CYS A 427 -11.73 -5.56 -4.22
N VAL A 428 -12.30 -6.58 -3.57
CA VAL A 428 -12.61 -6.61 -2.14
C VAL A 428 -11.96 -7.83 -1.50
N ALA A 429 -11.31 -7.64 -0.37
CA ALA A 429 -10.68 -8.73 0.38
C ALA A 429 -10.80 -8.51 1.89
N ILE A 430 -10.61 -9.60 2.62
CA ILE A 430 -10.41 -9.59 4.07
C ILE A 430 -8.99 -10.03 4.33
N THR A 431 -8.27 -9.29 5.16
CA THR A 431 -6.90 -9.65 5.55
C THR A 431 -6.78 -9.65 7.06
N GLN A 432 -5.99 -10.57 7.61
CA GLN A 432 -5.71 -10.64 9.03
C GLN A 432 -4.26 -10.94 9.31
N ASN A 433 -3.72 -10.22 10.29
CA ASN A 433 -2.40 -10.47 10.83
C ASN A 433 -2.55 -11.33 12.09
N TYR A 434 -1.66 -12.29 12.26
CA TYR A 434 -1.72 -13.22 13.37
C TYR A 434 -0.31 -13.65 13.80
N VAL A 435 -0.23 -14.10 15.04
CA VAL A 435 0.99 -14.68 15.62
C VAL A 435 0.73 -16.14 15.89
N SER A 436 1.64 -17.00 15.46
CA SER A 436 1.62 -18.43 15.72
C SER A 436 2.88 -18.83 16.48
N ALA A 437 2.98 -20.11 16.87
CA ALA A 437 4.23 -20.65 17.41
C ALA A 437 5.43 -20.39 16.49
N SER A 438 5.27 -20.51 15.17
CA SER A 438 6.40 -20.46 14.22
C SER A 438 7.11 -19.11 14.14
N ASN A 439 6.39 -18.01 14.39
CA ASN A 439 6.96 -16.65 14.36
C ASN A 439 7.01 -16.01 15.76
N LEU A 440 6.67 -16.75 16.82
CA LEU A 440 6.59 -16.22 18.18
C LEU A 440 7.91 -15.56 18.62
N LYS A 441 9.05 -16.21 18.38
CA LYS A 441 10.36 -15.66 18.75
C LYS A 441 10.64 -14.32 18.09
N LEU A 442 10.32 -14.20 16.80
CA LEU A 442 10.49 -12.95 16.04
C LEU A 442 9.63 -11.84 16.63
N VAL A 443 8.38 -12.15 16.99
CA VAL A 443 7.44 -11.20 17.59
C VAL A 443 7.91 -10.77 18.98
N VAL A 444 8.33 -11.70 19.83
CA VAL A 444 8.85 -11.39 21.18
C VAL A 444 10.08 -10.50 21.09
N ASP A 445 11.03 -10.80 20.19
CA ASP A 445 12.19 -9.96 19.96
C ASP A 445 11.79 -8.57 19.43
N PHE A 446 10.85 -8.51 18.48
CA PHE A 446 10.35 -7.24 17.95
C PHE A 446 9.76 -6.37 19.06
N LEU A 447 8.84 -6.91 19.85
CA LEU A 447 8.19 -6.18 20.95
C LEU A 447 9.20 -5.70 22.01
N LYS A 448 10.32 -6.40 22.17
CA LYS A 448 11.38 -6.04 23.14
C LYS A 448 12.34 -4.98 22.62
N TYR A 449 12.74 -5.09 21.36
CA TYR A 449 13.88 -4.33 20.81
C TYR A 449 13.45 -3.22 19.85
N LYS A 450 12.17 -3.19 19.44
CA LYS A 450 11.59 -2.22 18.51
C LYS A 450 10.25 -1.66 19.04
N GLU A 451 10.21 -1.37 20.34
CA GLU A 451 9.04 -0.87 21.06
C GLU A 451 8.40 0.36 20.40
N ASP A 452 9.24 1.28 19.89
CA ASP A 452 8.83 2.50 19.18
C ASP A 452 8.23 2.25 17.78
N GLN A 453 8.44 1.05 17.23
CA GLN A 453 7.94 0.64 15.92
C GLN A 453 6.69 -0.25 16.02
N ILE A 454 6.15 -0.48 17.23
CA ILE A 454 4.91 -1.22 17.41
C ILE A 454 3.76 -0.44 16.75
N SER A 455 2.96 -1.15 15.95
CA SER A 455 1.81 -0.59 15.25
C SER A 455 0.49 -1.26 15.64
N GLY A 456 -0.63 -0.61 15.29
CA GLY A 456 -1.98 -1.13 15.52
C GLY A 456 -2.47 -1.02 16.96
N VAL A 457 -1.66 -0.49 17.87
CA VAL A 457 -2.04 -0.18 19.24
C VAL A 457 -2.76 1.19 19.26
N ARG A 458 -3.89 1.29 19.97
CA ARG A 458 -4.86 2.42 19.86
C ARG A 458 -4.39 3.73 20.53
N ASP A 459 -3.09 3.90 20.68
CA ASP A 459 -2.37 4.93 21.44
C ASP A 459 -1.68 5.97 20.54
N ARG A 460 -1.77 5.85 19.22
CA ARG A 460 -1.59 7.01 18.34
C ARG A 460 -2.92 7.72 18.21
N LEU A 461 -3.17 8.70 19.09
CA LEU A 461 -4.10 9.79 18.79
C LEU A 461 -3.71 10.29 17.39
N GLN A 462 -4.49 9.95 16.36
CA GLN A 462 -4.26 10.51 15.04
C GLN A 462 -4.51 12.01 15.17
N ASP A 463 -3.51 12.82 14.85
CA ASP A 463 -3.66 14.27 14.73
C ASP A 463 -4.89 14.57 13.87
N GLY A 464 -5.98 15.02 14.51
CA GLY A 464 -7.24 15.39 13.86
C GLY A 464 -8.46 14.49 14.09
N GLU A 465 -8.39 13.41 14.88
CA GLU A 465 -9.55 12.54 15.18
C GLU A 465 -10.40 12.97 16.40
N GLU A 466 -10.51 14.28 16.69
CA GLU A 466 -11.34 14.79 17.80
C GLU A 466 -12.86 14.83 17.50
N GLY A 467 -13.32 14.43 16.32
CA GLY A 467 -14.68 14.76 15.86
C GLY A 467 -15.81 13.78 16.17
N ASP A 468 -15.78 12.57 15.60
CA ASP A 468 -17.03 11.80 15.40
C ASP A 468 -17.00 10.34 15.87
N VAL A 469 -15.84 9.71 16.06
CA VAL A 469 -15.79 8.30 16.53
C VAL A 469 -15.85 8.22 18.06
N ALA A 470 -15.25 9.18 18.76
CA ALA A 470 -15.29 9.26 20.22
C ALA A 470 -16.72 9.50 20.76
N ALA A 471 -17.60 10.13 19.97
CA ALA A 471 -18.99 10.35 20.35
C ALA A 471 -19.88 9.10 20.12
N ALA A 472 -19.53 8.23 19.16
CA ALA A 472 -20.28 7.01 18.85
C ALA A 472 -19.80 5.79 19.66
N VAL A 473 -18.54 5.78 20.08
CA VAL A 473 -17.92 4.66 20.80
C VAL A 473 -17.39 5.19 22.14
N GLY A 474 -18.27 5.28 23.13
CA GLY A 474 -17.88 5.62 24.50
C GLY A 474 -16.85 4.63 25.04
N GLY A 475 -15.59 5.04 25.11
CA GLY A 475 -14.53 4.23 25.70
C GLY A 475 -13.19 4.96 25.73
N THR A 476 -12.73 5.31 26.94
CA THR A 476 -11.32 5.63 27.22
C THR A 476 -10.44 4.43 26.83
N SER A 477 -9.33 4.67 26.12
CA SER A 477 -8.48 3.64 25.51
C SER A 477 -8.11 2.49 26.47
N ALA A 478 -8.72 1.33 26.25
CA ALA A 478 -8.38 0.06 26.92
C ALA A 478 -7.18 -0.65 26.25
N ALA A 479 -6.53 -0.03 25.27
CA ALA A 479 -5.45 -0.66 24.50
C ALA A 479 -4.21 -0.94 25.36
N VAL A 480 -3.56 -2.09 25.10
CA VAL A 480 -2.24 -2.37 25.67
C VAL A 480 -1.26 -1.32 25.15
N GLN A 481 -0.48 -0.73 26.06
CA GLN A 481 0.54 0.24 25.68
C GLN A 481 1.75 -0.50 25.06
N PRO A 482 2.44 0.09 24.06
CA PRO A 482 3.61 -0.52 23.41
C PRO A 482 4.62 -1.09 24.41
N GLU A 483 4.92 -0.32 25.47
CA GLU A 483 5.95 -0.65 26.46
C GLU A 483 5.55 -1.81 27.39
N GLN A 484 4.25 -2.13 27.41
CA GLN A 484 3.69 -3.22 28.21
C GLN A 484 3.55 -4.51 27.40
N MET A 485 3.49 -4.42 26.07
CA MET A 485 3.21 -5.55 25.18
C MET A 485 4.18 -6.71 25.40
N HIS A 486 5.49 -6.46 25.35
CA HIS A 486 6.48 -7.54 25.52
C HIS A 486 6.27 -8.32 26.83
N ARG A 487 6.16 -7.62 27.96
CA ARG A 487 5.99 -8.25 29.27
C ARG A 487 4.69 -9.04 29.35
N GLU A 488 3.57 -8.43 28.96
CA GLU A 488 2.25 -9.07 29.05
C GLU A 488 2.13 -10.30 28.14
N LEU A 489 2.71 -10.27 26.94
CA LEU A 489 2.72 -11.44 26.07
C LEU A 489 3.55 -12.59 26.68
N VAL A 490 4.74 -12.28 27.21
CA VAL A 490 5.60 -13.29 27.86
C VAL A 490 4.86 -13.93 29.04
N GLU A 491 4.29 -13.13 29.95
CA GLU A 491 3.51 -13.64 31.09
C GLU A 491 2.31 -14.49 30.66
N ALA A 492 1.60 -14.07 29.60
CA ALA A 492 0.48 -14.85 29.06
C ALA A 492 0.93 -16.17 28.41
N MET A 493 2.07 -16.15 27.71
CA MET A 493 2.65 -17.34 27.07
C MET A 493 3.17 -18.34 28.10
N GLU A 494 3.87 -17.89 29.14
CA GLU A 494 4.32 -18.74 30.25
C GLU A 494 3.14 -19.37 31.01
N ARG A 495 2.02 -18.65 31.14
CA ARG A 495 0.82 -19.14 31.81
C ARG A 495 0.01 -20.13 30.96
N ASP A 496 -0.27 -19.76 29.71
CA ASP A 496 -1.27 -20.45 28.87
C ASP A 496 -0.64 -21.45 27.89
N TYR A 497 0.63 -21.25 27.51
CA TYR A 497 1.37 -22.07 26.54
C TYR A 497 2.85 -22.30 26.93
N PRO A 498 3.16 -22.77 28.16
CA PRO A 498 4.54 -22.86 28.66
C PRO A 498 5.45 -23.74 27.80
N GLU A 499 4.94 -24.88 27.30
CA GLU A 499 5.72 -25.79 26.45
C GLU A 499 6.09 -25.16 25.10
N VAL A 500 5.16 -24.41 24.50
CA VAL A 500 5.39 -23.70 23.23
C VAL A 500 6.38 -22.56 23.45
N PHE A 501 6.20 -21.77 24.51
CA PHE A 501 7.11 -20.68 24.82
C PHE A 501 8.53 -21.18 25.07
N GLN A 502 8.70 -22.25 25.84
CA GLN A 502 10.00 -22.85 26.06
C GLN A 502 10.63 -23.43 24.78
N ALA A 503 9.83 -24.07 23.92
CA ALA A 503 10.32 -24.64 22.67
C ALA A 503 10.80 -23.59 21.67
N GLU A 504 10.04 -22.50 21.53
CA GLU A 504 10.30 -21.46 20.51
C GLU A 504 11.19 -20.32 21.02
N CYS A 505 11.13 -20.00 22.32
CA CYS A 505 11.82 -18.86 22.94
C CYS A 505 12.84 -19.23 24.02
N GLY A 506 12.93 -20.49 24.44
CA GLY A 506 13.94 -20.95 25.38
C GLY A 506 15.37 -20.83 24.81
N GLU A 507 16.37 -20.76 25.69
CA GLU A 507 17.78 -20.75 25.29
C GLU A 507 18.13 -22.07 24.57
N GLN A 508 18.25 -22.03 23.24
CA GLN A 508 18.88 -23.12 22.49
C GLN A 508 20.41 -23.05 22.69
N PRO A 509 21.11 -24.16 22.91
CA PRO A 509 22.58 -24.16 22.85
C PRO A 509 23.00 -23.69 21.46
N ALA A 510 23.88 -22.68 21.43
CA ALA A 510 24.26 -21.94 20.23
C ALA A 510 24.66 -22.87 19.06
N ALA A 511 23.70 -23.14 18.16
CA ALA A 511 23.98 -23.60 16.82
C ALA A 511 24.22 -22.36 15.96
N GLU A 512 25.31 -22.38 15.19
CA GLU A 512 25.80 -21.26 14.39
C GLU A 512 24.68 -20.65 13.52
N ALA A 513 24.19 -19.48 13.93
CA ALA A 513 23.33 -18.67 13.10
C ALA A 513 24.09 -18.23 11.84
N PRO A 514 23.46 -18.19 10.65
CA PRO A 514 24.07 -17.57 9.49
C PRO A 514 24.32 -16.10 9.81
N CYS A 515 25.58 -15.70 9.73
CA CYS A 515 26.15 -14.37 9.96
C CYS A 515 25.15 -13.23 9.68
N GLN A 516 24.42 -12.80 10.70
CA GLN A 516 23.89 -11.45 10.78
C GLN A 516 25.04 -10.59 11.29
N SER A 517 25.45 -9.61 10.47
CA SER A 517 26.49 -8.66 10.85
C SER A 517 26.12 -8.00 12.18
N PRO A 518 27.05 -7.93 13.16
CA PRO A 518 26.76 -7.31 14.44
C PRO A 518 26.50 -5.81 14.23
N ASN A 519 25.29 -5.35 14.58
CA ASN A 519 25.01 -3.93 14.64
C ASN A 519 25.88 -3.30 15.74
N PRO A 520 26.68 -2.25 15.44
CA PRO A 520 27.40 -1.54 16.48
C PRO A 520 26.38 -0.86 17.40
N LYS A 521 26.58 -1.01 18.72
CA LYS A 521 25.85 -0.25 19.74
C LYS A 521 25.86 1.24 19.35
N PRO A 522 24.72 1.93 19.25
CA PRO A 522 24.71 3.35 18.96
C PRO A 522 25.38 4.10 20.13
N LYS A 523 26.59 4.60 19.88
CA LYS A 523 27.15 5.72 20.63
C LYS A 523 26.51 6.98 20.05
N ALA A 524 25.92 7.77 20.94
CA ALA A 524 25.18 9.02 20.73
C ALA A 524 23.66 8.82 20.64
N LYS A 525 22.96 9.42 21.61
CA LYS A 525 21.51 9.55 21.64
C LYS A 525 21.10 10.52 20.53
N TRP A 526 20.24 10.07 19.64
CA TRP A 526 19.57 10.91 18.63
C TRP A 526 18.68 12.02 19.24
N SER A 527 18.45 12.02 20.55
CA SER A 527 17.76 13.09 21.29
C SER A 527 18.48 14.45 21.23
N ASP A 528 19.76 14.49 20.87
CA ASP A 528 20.56 15.71 20.91
C ASP A 528 20.54 16.50 19.58
N LEU A 529 19.95 15.94 18.51
CA LEU A 529 19.76 16.61 17.21
C LEU A 529 18.32 17.09 16.95
N GLN A 530 17.35 16.69 17.79
CA GLN A 530 15.96 17.15 17.71
C GLN A 530 15.73 18.59 18.23
N LYS A 531 16.74 19.23 18.83
CA LYS A 531 16.58 20.60 19.39
C LYS A 531 16.90 21.74 18.42
N GLN A 532 17.09 21.47 17.12
CA GLN A 532 17.44 22.53 16.15
C GLN A 532 16.70 22.49 14.79
N ASN A 533 15.62 21.72 14.65
CA ASN A 533 14.75 21.84 13.47
C ASN A 533 13.29 21.57 13.83
N ASP A 534 12.64 22.57 14.46
CA ASP A 534 11.18 22.69 14.48
C ASP A 534 10.70 23.09 13.07
N SER A 535 10.65 22.12 12.16
CA SER A 535 9.83 22.09 10.94
C SER A 535 10.19 20.86 10.11
N GLY A 536 9.28 19.89 10.02
CA GLY A 536 9.29 18.92 8.92
C GLY A 536 9.00 17.47 9.31
N PHE A 537 7.73 17.09 9.15
CA PHE A 537 7.23 15.81 8.61
C PHE A 537 7.83 14.49 9.14
N SER A 538 7.05 13.82 10.00
CA SER A 538 7.15 12.38 10.28
C SER A 538 6.20 11.62 9.34
N PHE A 539 6.73 10.68 8.54
CA PHE A 539 5.92 9.72 7.80
C PHE A 539 5.77 8.45 8.64
N GLY A 540 4.73 8.43 9.49
CA GLY A 540 4.26 7.19 10.08
C GLY A 540 3.38 6.44 9.08
N PHE A 541 3.94 5.51 8.32
CA PHE A 541 3.15 4.46 7.69
C PHE A 541 2.64 3.52 8.79
N SER A 542 1.54 3.91 9.44
CA SER A 542 0.63 2.96 10.04
C SER A 542 -0.35 2.57 8.93
N LEU A 543 -0.03 1.47 8.24
CA LEU A 543 -1.02 0.76 7.45
C LEU A 543 -2.21 0.39 8.34
#